data_AF-A0A6C0NWZ1-F1
#
_entry.id   AF-A0A6C0NWZ1-F1
#
_cell.length_a   1.000
_cell.length_b   1.000
_cell.length_c   1.000
_cell.angle_alpha   90.00
_cell.angle_beta   90.00
_cell.angle_gamma   90.00
#
_symmetry.space_group_name_H-M   'P 1'
#
loop_
_entity.id
_entity.type
_entity.pdbx_description
1 polymer ?
#
loop_
_entity_poly.entity_id
_entity_poly.type
_entity_poly.pdbx_seq_one_letter_code
_entity_poly.pdbx_strand_id
1 'polypeptide(L)'
;MYRSGIGRQRQYIRRRGTKLNAVKPTRDWYPFVGPFDPCPPKYVKTYYVPPNQYIPFQPMNLPQFSLADALKLGTLWPALYGPYESKCTPREAGSGE
;
A
#
# COMPACT_ATOMS: atom_id res chain seq x y z
N MET A 1 18.42 35.94 -45.80
CA MET A 1 17.15 36.13 -45.05
C MET A 1 16.23 35.02 -45.51
N TYR A 2 15.95 33.97 -44.75
CA TYR A 2 15.05 33.98 -43.60
C TYR A 2 15.53 33.03 -42.48
N ARG A 3 15.26 33.49 -41.26
CA ARG A 3 15.49 32.85 -39.96
C ARG A 3 14.32 31.92 -39.59
N SER A 4 14.60 30.98 -38.69
CA SER A 4 13.67 30.36 -37.72
C SER A 4 12.75 29.25 -38.27
N GLY A 5 12.55 28.10 -37.62
CA GLY A 5 12.99 27.65 -36.32
C GLY A 5 12.55 26.19 -36.10
N ILE A 6 13.44 25.40 -35.50
CA ILE A 6 13.21 23.99 -35.11
C ILE A 6 12.31 23.99 -33.87
N GLY A 7 11.01 23.83 -34.08
CA GLY A 7 10.02 23.65 -33.02
C GLY A 7 9.95 22.18 -32.59
N ARG A 8 10.83 21.78 -31.65
CA ARG A 8 10.72 20.49 -30.94
C ARG A 8 9.45 20.48 -30.09
N GLN A 9 8.35 19.94 -30.63
CA GLN A 9 7.18 19.61 -29.83
C GLN A 9 7.55 18.45 -28.89
N ARG A 10 7.91 18.79 -27.65
CA ARG A 10 7.94 17.83 -26.53
C ARG A 10 6.51 17.40 -26.27
N GLN A 11 6.08 16.29 -26.88
CA GLN A 11 4.87 15.62 -26.47
C GLN A 11 5.17 14.88 -25.17
N TYR A 12 4.82 15.51 -24.06
CA TYR A 12 4.73 14.88 -22.75
C TYR A 12 3.68 13.77 -22.85
N ILE A 13 4.15 12.53 -22.94
CA ILE A 13 3.31 11.35 -22.76
C ILE A 13 2.78 11.43 -21.32
N ARG A 14 1.59 12.01 -21.15
CA ARG A 14 0.72 11.77 -20.00
C ARG A 14 0.44 10.27 -19.99
N ARG A 15 1.30 9.49 -19.35
CA ARG A 15 1.01 8.10 -19.00
C ARG A 15 -0.19 8.16 -18.06
N ARG A 16 -1.38 7.98 -18.62
CA ARG A 16 -2.58 7.65 -17.86
C ARG A 16 -2.24 6.36 -17.13
N GLY A 17 -1.89 6.46 -15.85
CA GLY A 17 -1.72 5.32 -14.98
C GLY A 17 -3.04 4.58 -14.96
N THR A 18 -3.10 3.43 -15.61
CA THR A 18 -4.07 2.40 -15.29
C THR A 18 -3.92 2.14 -13.80
N LYS A 19 -4.93 2.52 -13.00
CA LYS A 19 -4.97 2.10 -11.60
C LYS A 19 -4.95 0.58 -11.63
N LEU A 20 -3.80 -0.02 -11.31
CA LEU A 20 -3.71 -1.44 -11.05
C LEU A 20 -4.76 -1.72 -9.98
N ASN A 21 -5.64 -2.69 -10.24
CA ASN A 21 -6.62 -3.16 -9.27
C ASN A 21 -5.83 -3.65 -8.05
N ALA A 22 -5.67 -2.78 -7.06
CA ALA A 22 -4.91 -3.09 -5.87
C ALA A 22 -5.68 -4.15 -5.10
N VAL A 23 -5.17 -5.39 -5.12
CA VAL A 23 -5.65 -6.44 -4.24
C VAL A 23 -5.54 -5.91 -2.81
N LYS A 24 -6.67 -5.77 -2.12
CA LYS A 24 -6.72 -5.32 -0.73
C LYS A 24 -5.86 -6.30 0.11
N PRO A 25 -4.74 -5.88 0.72
CA PRO A 25 -3.89 -6.76 1.53
C PRO A 25 -4.55 -7.13 2.86
N THR A 26 -5.71 -6.55 3.16
CA THR A 26 -6.44 -6.75 4.41
C THR A 26 -7.53 -7.81 4.26
N ARG A 27 -7.60 -8.72 5.21
CA ARG A 27 -8.61 -9.80 5.28
C ARG A 27 -9.57 -9.56 6.43
N ASP A 28 -10.83 -9.91 6.17
CA ASP A 28 -11.92 -9.77 7.13
C ASP A 28 -12.21 -11.14 7.74
N TRP A 29 -12.29 -11.17 9.08
CA TRP A 29 -12.58 -12.35 9.89
C TRP A 29 -13.81 -12.07 10.75
N TYR A 30 -14.71 -13.06 10.79
CA TYR A 30 -15.96 -13.00 11.54
C TYR A 30 -15.82 -13.91 12.75
N PRO A 31 -15.49 -13.35 13.94
CA PRO A 31 -15.39 -14.16 15.14
C PRO A 31 -16.76 -14.70 15.52
N PHE A 32 -16.76 -15.88 16.14
CA PHE A 32 -17.95 -16.42 16.79
C PHE A 32 -18.40 -15.47 17.91
N VAL A 33 -19.72 -15.26 18.02
CA VAL A 33 -20.35 -14.44 19.05
C VAL A 33 -21.09 -15.37 20.00
N GLY A 34 -20.64 -15.42 21.26
CA GLY A 34 -21.25 -16.26 22.29
C GLY A 34 -22.48 -15.60 22.92
N PRO A 35 -23.44 -16.38 23.42
CA PRO A 35 -24.61 -15.85 24.13
C PRO A 35 -24.27 -15.24 25.51
N PHE A 36 -23.10 -15.57 26.07
CA PHE A 36 -22.65 -15.09 27.39
C PHE A 36 -21.37 -14.24 27.29
N ASP A 37 -21.07 -13.64 26.14
CA ASP A 37 -19.91 -12.75 26.01
C ASP A 37 -20.13 -11.47 26.83
N PRO A 38 -19.19 -11.07 27.71
CA PRO A 38 -19.36 -9.93 28.63
C PRO A 38 -19.30 -8.56 27.92
N CYS A 39 -19.08 -8.52 26.61
CA CYS A 39 -18.84 -7.31 25.83
C CYS A 39 -19.73 -7.32 24.57
N PRO A 40 -20.18 -6.15 24.08
CA PRO A 40 -20.88 -6.08 22.80
C PRO A 40 -20.11 -6.76 21.66
N PRO A 41 -20.80 -7.53 20.81
CA PRO A 41 -20.15 -8.34 19.80
C PRO A 41 -19.45 -7.50 18.74
N LYS A 42 -18.22 -7.88 18.41
CA LYS A 42 -17.48 -7.32 17.28
C LYS A 42 -17.58 -8.25 16.09
N TYR A 43 -18.53 -7.97 15.20
CA TYR A 43 -18.85 -8.84 14.05
C TYR A 43 -17.74 -8.98 13.02
N VAL A 44 -16.92 -7.95 12.83
CA VAL A 44 -15.85 -7.97 11.81
C VAL A 44 -14.53 -7.52 12.42
N LYS A 45 -13.51 -8.34 12.22
CA LYS A 45 -12.11 -8.02 12.54
C LYS A 45 -11.30 -8.05 11.25
N THR A 46 -10.62 -6.95 10.98
CA THR A 46 -9.90 -6.74 9.72
C THR A 46 -8.39 -6.71 9.99
N TYR A 47 -7.66 -7.66 9.43
CA TYR A 47 -6.22 -7.88 9.65
C TYR A 47 -5.43 -7.67 8.37
N TYR A 48 -4.29 -6.98 8.48
CA TYR A 48 -3.36 -6.85 7.36
C TYR A 48 -2.59 -8.17 7.20
N VAL A 49 -2.70 -8.81 6.03
CA VAL A 49 -1.93 -10.02 5.72
C VAL A 49 -0.80 -9.63 4.78
N PRO A 50 0.46 -9.67 5.25
CA PRO A 50 1.58 -9.26 4.43
C PRO A 50 1.79 -10.24 3.27
N PRO A 51 2.33 -9.77 2.13
CA PRO A 51 2.55 -10.59 0.94
C PRO A 51 3.43 -11.83 1.20
N ASN A 52 4.30 -11.80 2.22
CA ASN A 52 5.11 -12.94 2.65
C ASN A 52 4.27 -14.20 2.93
N GLN A 53 3.05 -14.07 3.45
CA GLN A 53 2.21 -15.23 3.80
C GLN A 53 1.61 -15.95 2.59
N TYR A 54 1.76 -15.38 1.38
CA TYR A 54 1.21 -15.93 0.15
C TYR A 54 2.29 -16.42 -0.83
N ILE A 55 3.56 -16.25 -0.47
CA ILE A 55 4.68 -16.67 -1.32
C ILE A 55 5.13 -18.05 -0.86
N PRO A 56 5.00 -19.10 -1.70
CA PRO A 56 5.34 -20.46 -1.30
C PRO A 56 6.84 -20.66 -1.12
N PHE A 57 7.66 -19.99 -1.93
CA PHE A 57 9.12 -19.98 -1.82
C PHE A 57 9.67 -18.70 -2.46
N GLN A 58 10.90 -18.32 -2.10
CA GLN A 58 11.59 -17.16 -2.70
C GLN A 58 12.39 -17.62 -3.93
N PRO A 59 11.95 -17.34 -5.17
CA PRO A 59 12.72 -17.71 -6.35
C PRO A 59 14.10 -17.04 -6.37
N MET A 60 15.05 -17.72 -7.01
CA MET A 60 16.38 -17.16 -7.24
C MET A 60 16.28 -15.89 -8.08
N ASN A 61 17.12 -14.89 -7.77
CA ASN A 61 17.18 -13.62 -8.49
C ASN A 61 15.88 -12.81 -8.46
N LEU A 62 15.14 -12.86 -7.33
CA LEU A 62 14.06 -11.91 -7.07
C LEU A 62 14.56 -10.48 -7.28
N PRO A 63 13.76 -9.58 -7.90
CA PRO A 63 14.14 -8.18 -8.01
C PRO A 63 14.36 -7.60 -6.61
N GLN A 64 15.37 -6.75 -6.47
CA GLN A 64 15.74 -6.11 -5.21
C GLN A 64 15.76 -4.60 -5.40
N PHE A 65 15.46 -3.88 -4.32
CA PHE A 65 15.70 -2.44 -4.25
C PHE A 65 17.20 -2.13 -4.20
N SER A 66 17.55 -0.87 -4.46
CA SER A 66 18.87 -0.38 -4.08
C SER A 66 19.04 -0.44 -2.57
N LEU A 67 20.27 -0.60 -2.07
CA LEU A 67 20.53 -0.67 -0.62
C LEU A 67 19.97 0.55 0.12
N ALA A 68 20.12 1.75 -0.46
CA ALA A 68 19.63 2.99 0.14
C ALA A 68 18.10 3.03 0.26
N ASP A 69 17.38 2.49 -0.73
CA ASP A 69 15.91 2.44 -0.70
C ASP A 69 15.41 1.32 0.21
N ALA A 70 16.08 0.17 0.21
CA ALA A 70 15.75 -0.96 1.07
C ALA A 70 15.78 -0.58 2.55
N LEU A 71 16.77 0.22 2.98
CA LEU A 71 16.87 0.72 4.35
C LEU A 71 15.71 1.65 4.74
N LYS A 72 15.22 2.47 3.79
CA LYS A 72 14.07 3.36 4.03
C LYS A 72 12.75 2.58 4.08
N LEU A 73 12.61 1.57 3.22
CA LEU A 73 11.39 0.78 3.10
C LEU A 73 11.31 -0.37 4.11
N GLY A 74 12.44 -0.75 4.73
CA GLY A 74 12.52 -1.86 5.68
C GLY A 74 12.46 -3.24 5.03
N THR A 75 12.64 -3.33 3.70
CA THR A 75 12.67 -4.60 2.96
C THR A 75 13.57 -4.50 1.74
N LEU A 76 14.28 -5.58 1.44
CA LEU A 76 15.13 -5.69 0.25
C LEU A 76 14.32 -5.97 -1.02
N TRP A 77 13.15 -6.61 -0.87
CA TRP A 77 12.38 -7.13 -2.00
C TRP A 77 11.11 -6.32 -2.25
N PRO A 78 10.90 -5.79 -3.47
CA PRO A 78 9.67 -5.08 -3.84
C PRO A 78 8.41 -5.93 -3.68
N ALA A 79 8.50 -7.23 -3.95
CA ALA A 79 7.37 -8.15 -3.80
C ALA A 79 6.93 -8.34 -2.34
N LEU A 80 7.80 -8.04 -1.38
CA LEU A 80 7.52 -8.16 0.06
C LEU A 80 7.18 -6.81 0.71
N TYR A 81 7.17 -5.73 -0.07
CA TYR A 81 6.86 -4.41 0.45
C TYR A 81 5.36 -4.27 0.74
N GLY A 82 5.04 -3.85 1.96
CA GLY A 82 3.70 -3.56 2.41
C GLY A 82 3.61 -2.18 3.04
N PRO A 83 2.86 -1.22 2.46
CA PRO A 83 2.70 0.10 3.09
C PRO A 83 1.94 -0.04 4.41
N TYR A 84 2.49 0.54 5.48
CA TYR A 84 1.84 0.60 6.78
C TYR A 84 1.09 1.92 6.93
N GLU A 85 -0.17 1.93 6.49
CA GLU A 85 -1.05 3.08 6.69
C GLU A 85 -1.49 3.14 8.15
N SER A 86 -1.24 4.27 8.82
CA SER A 86 -1.73 4.48 10.18
C SER A 86 -3.25 4.59 10.18
N LYS A 87 -3.90 3.84 11.07
CA LYS A 87 -5.37 3.90 11.24
C LYS A 87 -5.82 4.99 12.20
N CYS A 88 -4.88 5.74 12.77
CA CYS A 88 -5.19 6.82 13.70
C CYS A 88 -5.70 8.02 12.90
N THR A 89 -6.97 8.34 13.04
CA THR A 89 -7.45 9.67 12.68
C THR A 89 -6.79 10.67 13.63
N PRO A 90 -6.27 11.80 13.14
CA PRO A 90 -5.91 12.90 14.03
C PRO A 90 -7.11 13.21 14.91
N ARG A 91 -6.92 13.33 16.23
CA ARG A 91 -7.99 13.82 17.10
C ARG A 91 -8.38 15.19 16.55
N GLU A 92 -9.65 15.38 16.22
CA GLU A 92 -10.18 16.71 15.96
C GLU A 92 -9.78 17.56 17.17
N ALA A 93 -8.98 18.60 16.93
CA ALA A 93 -8.60 19.54 17.97
C ALA A 93 -9.92 20.14 18.44
N GLY A 94 -10.38 19.73 19.64
CA GLY A 94 -11.58 20.28 20.24
C GLY A 94 -11.46 21.79 20.23
N SER A 95 -12.38 22.44 19.52
CA SER A 95 -12.67 23.85 19.68
C SER A 95 -13.06 24.04 21.13
N GLY A 96 -12.09 24.50 21.93
CA GLY A 96 -12.36 25.02 23.25
C GLY A 96 -13.20 26.27 23.10
N GLU A 97 -14.42 26.20 23.60
CA GLU A 97 -15.28 27.34 23.91
C GLU A 97 -15.42 27.39 25.43
#